data_AF-A0A3P6G0A7-F1
#
_entry.id   AF-A0A3P6G0A7-F1
#
_cell.length_a   1.000
_cell.length_b   1.000
_cell.length_c   1.000
_cell.angle_alpha   90.00
_cell.angle_beta   90.00
_cell.angle_gamma   90.00
#
_symmetry.space_group_name_H-M   'P 1'
#
loop_
_entity.id
_entity.type
_entity.pdbx_description
1 polymer ?
#
loop_
_entity_poly.entity_id
_entity_poly.type
_entity_poly.pdbx_seq_one_letter_code
_entity_poly.pdbx_strand_id
1 'polypeptide(L)'
;MGTEVLSKIQKPKQRPSNQDILSAARSACCRLSLETSIEAKFGVLPRRIYLKAAKLCGEHGVKVQWHLKGYICSNGFVVESMESLLAHIGLYASTDIAAGEEITRDYERKPVTSGQENEHSCHCRATNCRNHFC
;
A
#
# COMPACT_ATOMS: atom_id res chain seq x y z
N MET A 1 46.39 -30.46 -2.93
CA MET A 1 45.83 -29.14 -3.30
C MET A 1 44.40 -29.11 -2.79
N GLY A 2 44.08 -28.08 -1.99
CA GLY A 2 43.03 -28.12 -0.97
C GLY A 2 41.60 -28.15 -1.51
N THR A 3 40.75 -28.91 -0.82
CA THR A 3 39.30 -28.73 -0.89
C THR A 3 38.93 -27.58 0.04
N GLU A 4 38.73 -26.39 -0.53
CA GLU A 4 38.10 -25.27 0.15
C GLU A 4 36.64 -25.63 0.43
N VAL A 5 36.36 -26.10 1.65
CA VAL A 5 35.00 -26.19 2.15
C VAL A 5 34.56 -24.76 2.45
N LEU A 6 33.93 -24.12 1.45
CA LEU A 6 33.13 -22.91 1.65
C LEU A 6 32.00 -23.25 2.61
N SER A 7 32.32 -23.10 3.90
CA SER A 7 31.41 -23.19 5.01
C SER A 7 30.37 -22.11 4.82
N LYS A 8 29.23 -22.46 4.21
CA LYS A 8 28.03 -21.64 4.26
C LYS A 8 27.60 -21.61 5.72
N ILE A 9 28.13 -20.64 6.47
CA ILE A 9 27.69 -20.33 7.83
C ILE A 9 26.23 -19.93 7.69
N GLN A 10 25.33 -20.88 7.88
CA GLN A 10 23.93 -20.59 8.09
C GLN A 10 23.86 -19.91 9.46
N LYS A 11 23.82 -18.58 9.46
CA LYS A 11 23.61 -17.80 10.67
C LYS A 11 22.35 -18.35 11.36
N PRO A 12 22.39 -18.66 12.67
CA PRO A 12 21.17 -18.99 13.39
C PRO A 12 20.19 -17.84 13.18
N LYS A 13 18.88 -18.13 13.06
CA LYS A 13 17.81 -17.12 12.93
C LYS A 13 17.92 -16.16 14.12
N GLN A 14 18.70 -15.10 13.94
CA GLN A 14 19.10 -14.24 15.03
C GLN A 14 17.91 -13.36 15.33
N ARG A 15 17.49 -13.30 16.59
CA ARG A 15 16.40 -12.41 16.98
C ARG A 15 16.92 -10.97 16.86
N PRO A 16 16.15 -10.03 16.29
CA PRO A 16 16.57 -8.63 16.19
C PRO A 16 16.78 -8.03 17.57
N SER A 17 17.91 -7.34 17.78
CA SER A 17 18.19 -6.60 19.02
C SER A 17 17.42 -5.28 19.07
N ASN A 18 17.38 -4.62 20.23
CA ASN A 18 16.78 -3.28 20.34
C ASN A 18 17.44 -2.26 19.40
N GLN A 19 18.75 -2.41 19.14
CA GLN A 19 19.48 -1.53 18.23
C GLN A 19 19.08 -1.78 16.78
N ASP A 20 18.90 -3.04 16.38
CA ASP A 20 18.41 -3.39 15.05
C ASP A 20 17.01 -2.82 14.81
N ILE A 21 16.12 -2.99 15.78
CA ILE A 21 14.73 -2.50 15.73
C ILE A 21 14.72 -0.98 15.63
N LEU A 22 15.47 -0.29 16.49
CA LEU A 22 15.55 1.18 16.49
C LEU A 22 16.15 1.71 15.19
N SER A 23 17.18 1.04 14.65
CA SER A 23 17.80 1.44 13.39
C SER A 23 16.82 1.36 12.23
N ALA A 24 16.05 0.27 12.13
CA ALA A 24 15.03 0.10 11.09
C ALA A 24 13.87 1.08 11.29
N ALA A 25 13.45 1.32 12.54
CA ALA A 25 12.36 2.23 12.88
C ALA A 25 12.65 3.69 12.52
N ARG A 26 13.91 4.13 12.69
CA ARG A 26 14.35 5.48 12.31
C ARG A 26 14.29 5.71 10.80
N SER A 27 14.52 4.66 10.01
CA SER A 27 14.52 4.73 8.56
C SER A 27 13.16 4.37 7.93
N ALA A 28 12.18 3.94 8.72
CA ALA A 28 10.88 3.51 8.22
C ALA A 28 9.90 4.68 8.07
N CYS A 29 9.28 4.76 6.89
CA CYS A 29 8.22 5.72 6.60
C CYS A 29 6.84 5.26 7.14
N CYS A 30 6.65 3.94 7.26
CA CYS A 30 5.40 3.33 7.70
C CYS A 30 5.62 1.97 8.39
N ARG A 31 4.55 1.43 8.98
CA ARG A 31 4.56 0.09 9.58
C ARG A 31 5.00 -1.00 8.59
N LEU A 32 4.53 -0.94 7.35
CA LEU A 32 4.89 -1.92 6.32
C LEU A 32 6.40 -1.87 6.01
N SER A 33 6.94 -0.69 5.75
CA SER A 33 8.38 -0.50 5.49
C SER A 33 9.26 -0.98 6.66
N LEU A 34 8.82 -0.75 7.90
CA LEU A 34 9.49 -1.28 9.08
C LEU A 34 9.49 -2.81 9.11
N GLU A 35 8.32 -3.43 8.95
CA GLU A 35 8.16 -4.89 8.96
C GLU A 35 9.00 -5.50 7.82
N THR A 36 8.89 -5.01 6.59
CA THR A 36 9.69 -5.48 5.44
C THR A 36 11.20 -5.33 5.68
N SER A 37 11.66 -4.20 6.24
CA SER A 37 13.09 -3.96 6.48
C SER A 37 13.69 -4.92 7.51
N ILE A 38 12.94 -5.21 8.58
CA ILE A 38 13.39 -6.12 9.63
C ILE A 38 13.22 -7.58 9.17
N GLU A 39 12.12 -7.93 8.49
CA GLU A 39 11.87 -9.29 7.99
C GLU A 39 12.88 -9.73 6.94
N ALA A 40 13.36 -8.80 6.10
CA ALA A 40 14.43 -9.07 5.14
C ALA A 40 15.73 -9.56 5.82
N LYS A 41 15.99 -9.14 7.07
CA LYS A 41 17.20 -9.50 7.82
C LYS A 41 17.01 -10.67 8.77
N PHE A 42 15.83 -10.79 9.37
CA PHE A 42 15.60 -11.70 10.50
C PHE A 42 14.47 -12.71 10.26
N GLY A 43 13.82 -12.66 9.09
CA GLY A 43 12.64 -13.46 8.77
C GLY A 43 11.40 -13.00 9.51
N VAL A 44 10.39 -13.87 9.58
CA VAL A 44 9.06 -13.55 10.12
C VAL A 44 9.13 -13.00 11.54
N LEU A 45 8.49 -11.85 11.75
CA LEU A 45 8.54 -11.16 13.04
C LEU A 45 7.35 -11.48 13.95
N PRO A 46 7.51 -11.31 15.28
CA PRO A 46 6.39 -11.35 16.21
C PRO A 46 5.34 -10.27 15.90
N ARG A 47 4.05 -10.62 16.05
CA ARG A 47 2.86 -9.81 15.69
C ARG A 47 2.74 -8.38 16.26
N ARG A 48 3.71 -7.90 17.05
CA ARG A 48 3.70 -6.58 17.71
C ARG A 48 5.07 -5.90 17.76
N ILE A 49 6.02 -6.33 16.93
CA ILE A 49 7.38 -5.77 16.87
C ILE A 49 7.35 -4.25 16.62
N TYR A 50 6.39 -3.77 15.82
CA TYR A 50 6.21 -2.36 15.49
C TYR A 50 5.83 -1.49 16.71
N LEU A 51 5.12 -2.04 17.71
CA LEU A 51 4.83 -1.33 18.96
C LEU A 51 6.09 -1.18 19.82
N LYS A 52 6.93 -2.24 19.85
CA LYS A 52 8.22 -2.18 20.52
C LYS A 52 9.14 -1.15 19.86
N ALA A 53 9.17 -1.11 18.53
CA ALA A 53 9.89 -0.10 17.76
C ALA A 53 9.44 1.32 18.07
N ALA A 54 8.12 1.58 18.08
CA ALA A 54 7.57 2.89 18.41
C ALA A 54 7.96 3.34 19.83
N LYS A 55 7.90 2.43 20.81
CA LYS A 55 8.35 2.70 22.18
C LYS A 55 9.84 3.07 22.23
N LEU A 56 10.69 2.28 21.56
CA LEU A 56 12.14 2.54 21.48
C LEU A 56 12.45 3.89 20.84
N CYS A 57 11.70 4.28 19.79
CA CYS A 57 11.81 5.59 19.19
C CYS A 57 11.50 6.71 20.19
N GLY A 58 10.40 6.60 20.94
CA GLY A 58 10.03 7.57 21.97
C GLY A 58 11.09 7.70 23.08
N GLU A 59 11.65 6.58 23.54
CA GLU A 59 12.76 6.54 24.51
C GLU A 59 14.03 7.24 24.00
N HIS A 60 14.25 7.29 22.68
CA HIS A 60 15.39 7.95 22.04
C HIS A 60 15.04 9.34 21.47
N GLY A 61 13.91 9.94 21.89
CA GLY A 61 13.49 11.27 21.43
C GLY A 61 13.03 11.34 19.96
N VAL A 62 12.80 10.19 19.32
CA VAL A 62 12.30 10.11 17.95
C VAL A 62 10.78 9.98 17.97
N LYS A 63 10.07 11.04 17.54
CA LYS A 63 8.61 11.01 17.42
C LYS A 63 8.20 10.34 16.11
N VAL A 64 7.58 9.16 16.20
CA VAL A 64 7.00 8.45 15.05
C VAL A 64 5.48 8.42 15.16
N GLN A 65 4.78 8.37 14.03
CA GLN A 65 3.30 8.30 13.99
C GLN A 65 2.78 7.06 13.27
N TRP A 66 3.65 6.34 12.52
CA TRP A 66 3.26 5.19 11.69
C TRP A 66 2.70 3.98 12.45
N HIS A 67 2.79 3.96 13.78
CA HIS A 67 2.22 2.92 14.63
C HIS A 67 0.79 3.22 15.08
N LEU A 68 0.29 4.46 14.86
CA LEU A 68 -1.04 4.89 15.25
C LEU A 68 -2.08 4.40 14.24
N LYS A 69 -3.29 4.13 14.74
CA LYS A 69 -4.43 3.78 13.88
C LYS A 69 -4.79 5.00 13.00
N GLY A 70 -4.94 4.78 11.70
CA GLY A 70 -5.30 5.82 10.74
C GLY A 70 -4.13 6.64 10.16
N TYR A 71 -2.88 6.29 10.50
CA TYR A 71 -1.72 6.91 9.85
C TYR A 71 -1.67 6.55 8.36
N ILE A 72 -1.48 7.56 7.51
CA ILE A 72 -1.33 7.42 6.07
C ILE A 72 0.15 7.65 5.72
N CYS A 73 0.76 6.68 5.03
CA CYS A 73 2.15 6.79 4.60
C CYS A 73 2.28 7.73 3.40
N SER A 74 3.12 8.75 3.51
CA SER A 74 3.44 9.67 2.40
C SER A 74 4.16 8.96 1.24
N ASN A 75 4.97 7.94 1.55
CA ASN A 75 5.62 7.08 0.56
C ASN A 75 4.68 5.94 0.13
N GLY A 76 3.41 6.26 -0.14
CA GLY A 76 2.30 5.31 -0.29
C GLY A 76 2.67 4.06 -1.08
N PHE A 77 2.69 2.92 -0.41
CA PHE A 77 2.41 1.65 -1.08
C PHE A 77 0.92 1.35 -0.90
N VAL A 78 0.09 2.10 -1.62
CA VAL A 78 -0.90 1.46 -2.49
C VAL A 78 -0.05 0.91 -3.64
N VAL A 79 -0.26 -0.34 -4.08
CA VAL A 79 0.57 -1.07 -5.08
C VAL A 79 1.48 -0.14 -5.89
N GLU A 80 2.78 -0.22 -5.64
CA GLU A 80 3.90 0.48 -6.29
C GLU A 80 3.56 1.45 -7.43
N SER A 81 3.02 2.64 -7.11
CA SER A 81 3.08 3.77 -8.04
C SER A 81 2.79 5.08 -7.31
N MET A 82 3.85 5.87 -7.10
CA MET A 82 3.80 7.23 -6.54
C MET A 82 3.76 8.32 -7.61
N GLU A 83 3.51 8.00 -8.88
CA GLU A 83 3.09 9.01 -9.84
C GLU A 83 1.56 9.04 -9.84
N SER A 84 0.95 10.14 -9.39
CA SER A 84 -0.51 10.29 -9.35
C SER A 84 -1.19 10.04 -10.71
N LEU A 85 -0.45 10.18 -11.82
CA LEU A 85 -0.88 9.89 -13.18
C LEU A 85 -0.74 8.40 -13.56
N LEU A 86 0.17 7.67 -12.93
CA LEU A 86 0.37 6.21 -13.11
C LEU A 86 -0.19 5.40 -11.93
N ALA A 87 -1.00 6.00 -11.07
CA ALA A 87 -1.61 5.31 -9.97
C ALA A 87 -2.51 4.18 -10.51
N HIS A 88 -2.39 2.99 -9.95
CA HIS A 88 -3.29 1.90 -10.29
C HIS A 88 -4.74 2.29 -9.95
N ILE A 89 -5.64 2.14 -10.92
CA ILE A 89 -7.07 2.38 -10.72
C ILE A 89 -7.69 1.11 -10.15
N GLY A 90 -7.97 1.11 -8.85
CA GLY A 90 -8.76 0.07 -8.19
C GLY A 90 -10.25 0.39 -8.25
N LEU A 91 -11.05 -0.52 -8.81
CA LEU A 91 -12.50 -0.44 -8.73
C LEU A 91 -12.99 -1.24 -7.53
N TYR A 92 -13.84 -0.63 -6.71
CA TYR A 92 -14.46 -1.26 -5.55
C TYR A 92 -15.98 -1.17 -5.66
N ALA A 93 -16.65 -2.19 -5.13
CA ALA A 93 -18.11 -2.21 -5.10
C ALA A 93 -18.60 -1.14 -4.12
N SER A 94 -19.49 -0.26 -4.57
CA SER A 94 -20.18 0.73 -3.71
C SER A 94 -21.42 0.16 -3.03
N THR A 95 -21.85 -1.03 -3.45
CA THR A 95 -23.04 -1.76 -3.02
C THR A 95 -22.76 -3.25 -3.13
N ASP A 96 -23.57 -4.08 -2.46
CA ASP A 96 -23.58 -5.52 -2.70
C ASP A 96 -23.96 -5.80 -4.17
N ILE A 97 -23.34 -6.83 -4.76
CA ILE A 97 -23.49 -7.20 -6.17
C ILE A 97 -23.94 -8.66 -6.23
N ALA A 98 -25.07 -8.94 -6.88
CA ALA A 98 -25.55 -10.31 -7.06
C ALA A 98 -24.76 -11.06 -8.15
N ALA A 99 -24.74 -12.38 -8.08
CA ALA A 99 -24.11 -13.19 -9.12
C ALA A 99 -24.84 -13.01 -10.46
N GLY A 100 -24.10 -12.64 -11.50
CA GLY A 100 -24.63 -12.37 -12.84
C GLY A 100 -25.08 -10.92 -13.06
N GLU A 101 -24.95 -10.06 -12.05
CA GLU A 101 -25.19 -8.62 -12.19
C GLU A 101 -24.03 -7.92 -12.92
N GLU A 102 -24.35 -6.92 -13.74
CA GLU A 102 -23.37 -6.14 -14.48
C GLU A 102 -22.66 -5.15 -13.54
N ILE A 103 -21.32 -5.17 -13.52
CA ILE A 103 -20.52 -4.21 -12.76
C ILE A 103 -20.33 -2.96 -13.62
N THR A 104 -20.76 -1.81 -13.12
CA THR A 104 -20.70 -0.52 -13.85
C THR A 104 -19.96 0.56 -13.04
N ARG A 105 -19.41 1.56 -13.74
CA ARG A 105 -18.80 2.77 -13.16
C ARG A 105 -19.13 3.99 -14.02
N ASP A 106 -19.35 5.13 -13.38
CA ASP A 106 -19.47 6.43 -14.05
C ASP A 106 -18.08 6.92 -14.53
N TYR A 107 -17.94 7.19 -15.83
CA TYR A 107 -16.73 7.75 -16.44
C TYR A 107 -16.64 9.28 -16.27
N GLU A 108 -17.70 9.93 -15.77
CA GLU A 108 -17.75 11.36 -15.45
C GLU A 108 -17.38 12.27 -16.64
N ARG A 109 -17.70 11.82 -17.87
CA ARG A 109 -17.40 12.60 -19.08
C ARG A 109 -18.22 13.88 -19.08
N LYS A 110 -17.54 15.03 -19.14
CA LYS A 110 -18.19 16.34 -19.26
C LYS A 110 -18.83 16.49 -20.66
N PRO A 111 -20.03 17.06 -20.77
CA PRO A 111 -20.63 17.38 -22.06
C PRO A 111 -19.75 18.38 -22.81
N VAL A 112 -19.44 18.07 -24.07
CA VAL A 112 -18.58 18.91 -24.90
C VAL A 112 -19.38 20.12 -25.35
N THR A 113 -18.98 21.32 -24.93
CA THR A 113 -19.70 22.58 -25.22
C THR A 113 -19.44 23.13 -26.62
N SER A 114 -18.56 22.51 -27.42
CA SER A 114 -18.13 23.00 -28.73
C SER A 114 -18.43 21.99 -29.83
N GLY A 115 -19.60 22.10 -30.46
CA GLY A 115 -20.00 21.62 -31.79
C GLY A 115 -19.19 20.51 -32.50
N GLN A 116 -18.78 19.44 -31.81
CA GLN A 116 -18.11 18.28 -32.41
C GLN A 116 -18.92 17.01 -32.19
N GLU A 117 -18.97 16.23 -33.26
CA GLU A 117 -20.04 15.29 -33.65
C GLU A 117 -19.96 13.88 -33.01
N ASN A 118 -19.39 13.75 -31.80
CA ASN A 118 -19.21 12.44 -31.15
C ASN A 118 -19.92 12.35 -29.80
N GLU A 119 -21.17 12.83 -29.74
CA GLU A 119 -22.03 12.68 -28.56
C GLU A 119 -22.63 11.27 -28.55
N HIS A 120 -22.02 10.36 -27.79
CA HIS A 120 -22.57 9.03 -27.58
C HIS A 120 -23.68 9.07 -26.52
N SER A 121 -24.87 8.60 -26.88
CA SER A 121 -25.99 8.44 -25.95
C SER A 121 -25.68 7.36 -24.90
N CYS A 122 -26.07 7.60 -23.64
CA CYS A 122 -25.90 6.60 -22.59
C CYS A 122 -27.07 5.62 -22.56
N HIS A 123 -26.75 4.32 -22.49
CA HIS A 123 -27.71 3.22 -22.46
C HIS A 123 -27.68 2.44 -21.12
N CYS A 124 -27.24 3.07 -20.02
CA CYS A 124 -27.13 2.43 -18.71
C CYS A 124 -28.48 2.07 -18.06
N ARG A 125 -29.60 2.56 -18.62
CA ARG A 125 -30.99 2.33 -18.14
C ARG A 125 -31.26 2.81 -16.71
N ALA A 126 -30.35 3.56 -16.09
CA ALA A 126 -30.57 4.15 -14.78
C ALA A 126 -31.70 5.20 -14.84
N THR A 127 -32.54 5.26 -13.80
CA THR A 127 -33.66 6.21 -13.71
C THR A 127 -33.21 7.67 -13.67
N ASN A 128 -31.97 7.92 -13.21
CA ASN A 128 -31.32 9.23 -13.15
C ASN A 128 -30.23 9.39 -14.23
N CYS A 129 -30.33 8.69 -15.36
CA CYS A 129 -29.36 8.76 -16.46
C CYS A 129 -29.21 10.20 -16.99
N ARG A 130 -27.97 10.62 -17.27
CA ARG A 130 -27.66 11.95 -17.83
C ARG A 130 -27.85 12.04 -19.35
N ASN A 131 -28.29 10.96 -20.00
CA ASN A 131 -28.52 10.79 -21.45
C ASN A 131 -27.31 10.94 -22.37
N HIS A 132 -26.14 11.28 -21.84
CA HIS A 132 -24.84 11.24 -22.52
C HIS A 132 -23.94 10.22 -21.83
N PHE A 133 -22.95 9.69 -22.56
CA PHE A 133 -22.02 8.66 -22.12
C PHE A 133 -21.71 8.74 -20.62
N CYS A 134 -22.30 7.79 -19.90
CA CYS A 134 -21.97 7.47 -18.53
C CYS A 134 -20.61 6.78 -18.60
#